data_AF-A0A4Q3VPK5-F1
#
_entry.id   AF-A0A4Q3VPK5-F1
#
_cell.length_a   1.000
_cell.length_b   1.000
_cell.length_c   1.000
_cell.angle_alpha   90.00
_cell.angle_beta   90.00
_cell.angle_gamma   90.00
#
_symmetry.space_group_name_H-M   'P 1'
#
loop_
_entity.id
_entity.type
_entity.pdbx_description
1 polymer ?
#
loop_
_entity_poly.entity_id
_entity_poly.type
_entity_poly.pdbx_seq_one_letter_code
_entity_poly.pdbx_strand_id
1 'polypeptide(L)'
;EKPRTLVVQTVPAIHKHSTSIFDTIAAECKPLEDITAFSIKYIYNHRSVVEIENAGYNVMSELLSHFIPPVLASAETITKSQEKAAKLLPEQFRYASGTNYEKVMGVLDYVSGMTDNYATDLYRKIKGIEIGMTI
;
A
#
# COMPACT_ATOMS: atom_id res chain seq x y z
N GLU A 1 9.44 20.39 39.02
CA GLU A 1 8.78 20.91 37.81
C GLU A 1 7.33 20.45 37.78
N LYS A 2 6.37 21.33 37.47
CA LYS A 2 4.94 20.97 37.37
C LYS A 2 4.68 20.31 36.01
N PRO A 3 3.89 19.23 35.92
CA PRO A 3 3.55 18.62 34.64
C PRO A 3 2.70 19.60 33.82
N ARG A 4 3.08 19.85 32.56
CA ARG A 4 2.27 20.63 31.61
C ARG A 4 1.03 19.84 31.24
N THR A 5 -0.12 20.28 31.72
CA THR A 5 -1.42 19.82 31.22
C THR A 5 -1.59 20.34 29.79
N LEU A 6 -1.69 19.42 28.82
CA LEU A 6 -2.10 19.75 27.46
C LEU A 6 -3.57 20.18 27.50
N VAL A 7 -3.81 21.49 27.38
CA VAL A 7 -5.15 22.02 27.15
C VAL A 7 -5.48 21.73 25.69
N VAL A 8 -6.20 20.64 25.44
CA VAL A 8 -6.83 20.41 24.14
C VAL A 8 -7.92 21.48 24.01
N GLN A 9 -7.61 22.58 23.33
CA GLN A 9 -8.63 23.53 22.91
C GLN A 9 -9.62 22.77 22.04
N THR A 10 -10.89 22.73 22.46
CA THR A 10 -11.98 22.18 21.68
C THR A 10 -12.07 22.94 20.36
N VAL A 11 -11.74 22.26 19.26
CA VAL A 11 -11.93 22.78 17.90
C VAL A 11 -13.42 23.16 17.77
N PRO A 12 -13.76 24.39 17.35
CA PRO A 12 -15.15 24.78 17.14
C PRO A 12 -15.83 23.78 16.20
N ALA A 13 -17.10 23.48 16.43
CA ALA A 13 -17.86 22.49 15.68
C ALA A 13 -17.66 22.68 14.17
N ILE A 14 -16.91 21.76 13.56
CA ILE A 14 -16.78 21.65 12.11
C ILE A 14 -18.21 21.52 11.58
N HIS A 15 -18.67 22.46 10.77
CA HIS A 15 -19.94 22.34 10.07
C HIS A 15 -19.96 20.96 9.39
N LYS A 16 -20.86 20.09 9.85
CA LYS A 16 -20.95 18.69 9.43
C LYS A 16 -21.52 18.63 8.01
N HIS A 17 -20.69 18.96 7.02
CA HIS A 17 -20.98 18.65 5.64
C HIS A 17 -20.67 17.17 5.41
N SER A 18 -21.70 16.40 5.06
CA SER A 18 -21.58 14.97 4.75
C SER A 18 -21.23 14.70 3.29
N THR A 19 -21.17 15.74 2.46
CA THR A 19 -20.94 15.65 1.01
C THR A 19 -19.64 16.35 0.65
N SER A 20 -18.91 15.80 -0.33
CA SER A 20 -17.74 16.49 -0.87
C SER A 20 -18.17 17.70 -1.69
N ILE A 21 -17.28 18.70 -1.81
CA ILE A 21 -17.52 19.87 -2.66
C ILE A 21 -17.76 19.44 -4.11
N PHE A 22 -17.05 18.41 -4.57
CA PHE A 22 -17.22 17.87 -5.91
C PHE A 22 -18.63 17.34 -6.13
N ASP A 23 -19.16 16.56 -5.19
CA ASP A 23 -20.52 16.00 -5.30
C ASP A 23 -21.59 17.09 -5.32
N THR A 24 -21.40 18.16 -4.53
CA THR A 24 -22.30 19.32 -4.55
C THR A 24 -22.33 19.99 -5.92
N ILE A 25 -21.17 20.14 -6.57
CA ILE A 25 -21.08 20.74 -7.92
C ILE A 25 -21.60 19.77 -8.99
N ALA A 26 -21.27 18.48 -8.89
CA ALA A 26 -21.68 17.46 -9.84
C ALA A 26 -23.21 17.32 -9.90
N ALA A 27 -23.90 17.42 -8.74
CA ALA A 27 -25.36 17.40 -8.66
C ALA A 27 -26.04 18.49 -9.49
N GLU A 28 -25.36 19.61 -9.70
CA GLU A 28 -25.86 20.76 -10.48
C GLU A 28 -25.24 20.82 -11.89
N CYS A 29 -24.28 19.94 -12.22
CA CYS A 29 -23.49 20.01 -13.45
C CYS A 29 -23.48 18.67 -14.21
N LYS A 30 -24.50 18.49 -15.06
CA LYS A 30 -24.69 17.26 -15.84
C LYS A 30 -23.46 16.82 -16.68
N PRO A 31 -22.71 17.71 -17.35
CA PRO A 31 -21.52 17.31 -18.10
C PRO A 31 -20.44 16.60 -17.27
N LEU A 32 -20.30 16.89 -15.97
CA LEU A 32 -19.32 16.21 -15.12
C LEU A 32 -19.68 14.74 -14.87
N GLU A 33 -20.97 14.47 -14.69
CA GLU A 33 -21.46 13.09 -14.59
C GLU A 33 -21.22 12.34 -15.91
N ASP A 34 -21.50 12.99 -17.04
CA ASP A 34 -21.34 12.39 -18.36
C ASP A 34 -19.86 12.09 -18.68
N ILE A 35 -18.94 12.99 -18.31
CA ILE A 35 -17.49 12.76 -18.42
C ILE A 35 -17.06 11.59 -17.53
N THR A 36 -17.58 11.50 -16.29
CA THR A 36 -17.27 10.41 -15.37
C THR A 36 -17.76 9.06 -15.92
N ALA A 37 -19.01 9.00 -16.38
CA ALA A 37 -19.60 7.81 -16.98
C ALA A 37 -18.86 7.38 -18.26
N PHE A 38 -18.50 8.34 -19.11
CA PHE A 38 -17.69 8.10 -20.30
C PHE A 38 -16.30 7.55 -19.93
N SER A 39 -15.62 8.15 -18.96
CA SER A 39 -14.29 7.73 -18.52
C SER A 39 -14.31 6.31 -17.94
N ILE A 40 -15.32 5.97 -17.11
CA ILE A 40 -15.50 4.60 -16.62
C ILE A 40 -15.69 3.64 -17.78
N LYS A 41 -16.58 3.95 -18.72
CA LYS A 41 -16.94 3.04 -19.80
C LYS A 41 -15.80 2.81 -20.80
N TYR A 42 -15.06 3.85 -21.15
CA TYR A 42 -14.13 3.81 -22.29
C TYR A 42 -12.66 3.92 -21.92
N ILE A 43 -12.31 4.39 -20.72
CA ILE A 43 -10.92 4.55 -20.27
C ILE A 43 -10.59 3.50 -19.21
N TYR A 44 -11.26 3.52 -18.05
CA TYR A 44 -10.94 2.61 -16.94
C TYR A 44 -11.30 1.15 -17.23
N ASN A 45 -12.42 0.91 -17.93
CA ASN A 45 -12.79 -0.44 -18.40
C ASN A 45 -12.13 -0.83 -19.73
N HIS A 46 -11.19 -0.03 -20.25
CA HIS A 46 -10.43 -0.44 -21.41
C HIS A 46 -9.59 -1.68 -21.05
N ARG A 47 -9.58 -2.68 -21.94
CA ARG A 47 -8.95 -3.98 -21.67
C ARG A 47 -7.52 -3.87 -21.14
N SER A 48 -6.70 -2.99 -21.73
CA SER A 48 -5.30 -2.80 -21.29
C SER A 48 -5.18 -2.26 -19.87
N VAL A 49 -6.12 -1.41 -19.43
CA VAL A 49 -6.13 -0.86 -18.07
C VAL A 49 -6.47 -1.97 -17.08
N VAL A 50 -7.52 -2.75 -17.38
CA VAL A 50 -7.92 -3.90 -16.55
C VAL A 50 -6.79 -4.94 -16.44
N GLU A 51 -6.07 -5.22 -17.54
CA GLU A 51 -4.91 -6.12 -17.53
C GLU A 51 -3.79 -5.60 -16.61
N ILE A 52 -3.49 -4.30 -16.65
CA ILE A 52 -2.50 -3.66 -15.77
C ILE A 52 -2.95 -3.71 -14.31
N GLU A 53 -4.21 -3.41 -14.01
CA GLU A 53 -4.77 -3.46 -12.65
C GLU A 53 -4.70 -4.87 -12.06
N ASN A 54 -5.06 -5.90 -12.85
CA ASN A 54 -4.97 -7.30 -12.43
C ASN A 54 -3.52 -7.72 -12.15
N ALA A 55 -2.59 -7.31 -13.00
CA ALA A 55 -1.16 -7.55 -12.78
C ALA A 55 -0.68 -6.87 -11.49
N GLY A 56 -1.08 -5.62 -11.26
CA GLY A 56 -0.78 -4.87 -10.03
C GLY A 56 -1.30 -5.57 -8.79
N TYR A 57 -2.57 -6.01 -8.79
CA TYR A 57 -3.16 -6.76 -7.67
C TYR A 57 -2.35 -8.02 -7.33
N ASN A 58 -1.94 -8.79 -8.34
CA ASN A 58 -1.15 -9.99 -8.13
C ASN A 58 0.25 -9.68 -7.58
N VAL A 59 0.92 -8.65 -8.13
CA VAL A 59 2.24 -8.20 -7.64
C VAL A 59 2.15 -7.82 -6.16
N MET A 60 1.15 -7.04 -5.76
CA MET A 60 0.99 -6.62 -4.36
C MET A 60 0.70 -7.80 -3.44
N SER A 61 -0.19 -8.70 -3.83
CA SER A 61 -0.52 -9.92 -3.07
C SER A 61 0.73 -10.77 -2.80
N GLU A 62 1.57 -10.93 -3.82
CA GLU A 62 2.78 -11.75 -3.76
C GLU A 62 3.89 -11.10 -2.95
N LEU A 63 4.08 -9.78 -3.06
CA LEU A 63 5.01 -9.05 -2.21
C LEU A 63 4.61 -9.13 -0.73
N LEU A 64 3.34 -8.92 -0.40
CA LEU A 64 2.84 -9.02 0.96
C LEU A 64 2.98 -10.44 1.51
N SER A 65 2.62 -11.46 0.72
CA SER A 65 2.77 -12.87 1.08
C SER A 65 4.23 -13.29 1.26
N HIS A 66 5.15 -12.63 0.57
CA HIS A 66 6.59 -12.87 0.71
C HIS A 66 7.15 -12.27 2.00
N PHE A 67 6.72 -11.07 2.40
CA PHE A 67 7.31 -10.33 3.52
C PHE A 67 6.62 -10.52 4.87
N ILE A 68 5.29 -10.68 4.91
CA ILE A 68 4.53 -10.76 6.17
C ILE A 68 4.89 -12.03 6.98
N PRO A 69 4.88 -13.25 6.41
CA PRO A 69 5.19 -14.44 7.21
C PRO A 69 6.58 -14.42 7.84
N PRO A 70 7.67 -14.02 7.14
CA PRO A 70 8.99 -13.89 7.76
C PRO A 70 9.06 -12.93 8.95
N VAL A 71 8.38 -11.78 8.90
CA VAL A 71 8.44 -10.81 10.01
C VAL A 71 7.62 -11.24 11.22
N LEU A 72 6.61 -12.08 11.02
CA LEU A 72 5.75 -12.64 12.07
C LEU A 72 6.28 -13.96 12.65
N ALA A 73 7.19 -14.64 11.97
CA ALA A 73 7.74 -15.91 12.42
C ALA A 73 8.55 -15.74 13.73
N SER A 74 8.44 -16.73 14.61
CA SER A 74 9.30 -16.82 15.79
C SER A 74 10.64 -17.47 15.44
N ALA A 75 11.65 -17.31 16.29
CA ALA A 75 12.97 -17.94 16.10
C ALA A 75 12.92 -19.48 15.97
N GLU A 76 11.87 -20.10 16.50
CA GLU A 76 11.66 -21.56 16.47
C GLU A 76 10.96 -22.04 15.19
N THR A 77 10.17 -21.17 14.55
CA THR A 77 9.32 -21.52 13.39
C THR A 77 9.84 -20.97 12.07
N ILE A 78 10.78 -20.02 12.11
CA ILE A 78 11.33 -19.38 10.92
C ILE A 78 12.18 -20.37 10.11
N THR A 79 11.95 -20.40 8.80
CA THR A 79 12.76 -21.18 7.86
C THR A 79 13.93 -20.36 7.33
N LYS A 80 15.00 -21.02 6.88
CA LYS A 80 16.13 -20.35 6.20
C LYS A 80 15.71 -19.49 5.01
N SER A 81 14.65 -19.90 4.30
CA SER A 81 14.08 -19.13 3.18
C SER A 81 13.46 -17.83 3.67
N GLN A 82 12.67 -17.89 4.75
CA GLN A 82 12.06 -16.71 5.36
C GLN A 82 13.11 -15.77 5.95
N GLU A 83 14.17 -16.29 6.57
CA GLU A 83 15.28 -15.45 7.04
C GLU A 83 15.94 -14.67 5.89
N LYS A 84 16.07 -15.28 4.71
CA LYS A 84 16.61 -14.62 3.51
C LYS A 84 15.62 -13.61 2.94
N ALA A 85 14.33 -13.93 2.91
CA ALA A 85 13.27 -13.00 2.48
C ALA A 85 13.23 -11.73 3.36
N ALA A 86 13.30 -11.90 4.69
CA ALA A 86 13.33 -10.78 5.64
C ALA A 86 14.53 -9.84 5.42
N LYS A 87 15.66 -10.35 4.87
CA LYS A 87 16.83 -9.53 4.55
C LYS A 87 16.60 -8.55 3.39
N LEU A 88 15.60 -8.78 2.55
CA LEU A 88 15.25 -7.87 1.46
C LEU A 88 14.46 -6.64 1.93
N LEU A 89 13.83 -6.71 3.11
CA LEU A 89 13.13 -5.57 3.72
C LEU A 89 14.15 -4.58 4.28
N PRO A 90 14.17 -3.28 3.96
CA PRO A 90 15.13 -2.33 4.53
C PRO A 90 15.03 -2.23 6.06
N GLU A 91 16.14 -1.94 6.74
CA GLU A 91 16.21 -1.96 8.21
C GLU A 91 15.25 -0.96 8.87
N GLN A 92 15.02 0.21 8.26
CA GLN A 92 14.09 1.19 8.81
C GLN A 92 12.63 0.71 8.90
N PHE A 93 12.28 -0.37 8.20
CA PHE A 93 10.94 -0.96 8.21
C PHE A 93 10.87 -2.25 9.06
N ARG A 94 11.97 -2.63 9.73
CA ARG A 94 12.04 -3.85 10.55
C ARG A 94 11.81 -3.55 12.02
N TYR A 95 10.59 -3.78 12.49
CA TYR A 95 10.23 -3.65 13.91
C TYR A 95 10.45 -4.97 14.67
N ALA A 96 11.71 -5.40 14.82
CA ALA A 96 12.05 -6.70 15.43
C ALA A 96 11.49 -6.89 16.85
N SER A 97 11.52 -5.83 17.66
CA SER A 97 10.99 -5.81 19.04
C SER A 97 9.54 -5.34 19.14
N GLY A 98 8.89 -5.05 18.00
CA GLY A 98 7.50 -4.59 17.96
C GLY A 98 6.48 -5.72 18.07
N THR A 99 5.24 -5.34 18.32
CA THR A 99 4.06 -6.19 18.19
C THR A 99 3.88 -6.71 16.76
N ASN A 100 3.09 -7.76 16.59
CA ASN A 100 2.75 -8.26 15.25
C ASN A 100 2.11 -7.18 14.36
N TYR A 101 1.36 -6.26 14.96
CA TYR A 101 0.79 -5.11 14.27
C TYR A 101 1.88 -4.20 13.71
N GLU A 102 2.85 -3.77 14.54
CA GLU A 102 3.95 -2.88 14.11
C GLU A 102 4.82 -3.55 13.05
N LYS A 103 5.07 -4.86 13.18
CA LYS A 103 5.81 -5.65 12.19
C LYS A 103 5.13 -5.65 10.82
N VAL A 104 3.81 -5.87 10.78
CA VAL A 104 3.04 -5.81 9.52
C VAL A 104 2.99 -4.38 9.01
N MET A 105 2.84 -3.39 9.89
CA MET A 105 2.84 -1.98 9.50
C MET A 105 4.14 -1.60 8.79
N GLY A 106 5.30 -2.03 9.29
CA GLY A 106 6.58 -1.80 8.61
C GLY A 106 6.65 -2.39 7.20
N VAL A 107 6.07 -3.58 6.99
CA VAL A 107 5.94 -4.15 5.63
C VAL A 107 5.03 -3.29 4.75
N LEU A 108 3.90 -2.80 5.29
CA LEU A 108 2.99 -1.92 4.55
C LEU A 108 3.65 -0.58 4.21
N ASP A 109 4.39 0.03 5.12
CA ASP A 109 5.14 1.28 4.88
C ASP A 109 6.17 1.09 3.76
N TYR A 110 6.87 -0.05 3.76
CA TYR A 110 7.83 -0.37 2.71
C TYR A 110 7.14 -0.57 1.35
N VAL A 111 6.09 -1.41 1.30
CA VAL A 111 5.40 -1.79 0.07
C VAL A 111 4.61 -0.61 -0.52
N SER A 112 3.96 0.20 0.31
CA SER A 112 3.25 1.41 -0.14
C SER A 112 4.19 2.53 -0.60
N GLY A 113 5.44 2.53 -0.12
CA GLY A 113 6.48 3.45 -0.58
C GLY A 113 7.15 3.07 -1.90
N MET A 114 6.79 1.92 -2.50
CA MET A 114 7.35 1.48 -3.78
C MET A 114 6.73 2.23 -4.96
N THR A 115 7.53 2.49 -6.00
CA THR A 115 7.00 2.82 -7.33
C THR A 115 6.58 1.56 -8.09
N ASP A 116 5.68 1.66 -9.06
CA ASP A 116 5.23 0.53 -9.88
C ASP A 116 6.39 -0.28 -10.51
N ASN A 117 7.39 0.41 -11.07
CA ASN A 117 8.58 -0.23 -11.66
C ASN A 117 9.34 -1.05 -10.62
N TYR A 118 9.60 -0.45 -9.45
CA TYR A 118 10.31 -1.13 -8.38
C TYR A 118 9.57 -2.37 -7.87
N ALA A 119 8.25 -2.26 -7.65
CA ALA A 119 7.44 -3.36 -7.17
C ALA A 119 7.40 -4.53 -8.16
N THR A 120 7.22 -4.22 -9.45
CA THR A 120 7.20 -5.23 -10.52
C THR A 120 8.56 -5.89 -10.73
N ASP A 121 9.66 -5.13 -10.67
CA ASP A 121 11.02 -5.66 -10.77
C ASP A 121 11.37 -6.56 -9.58
N LEU A 122 11.05 -6.13 -8.35
CA LEU A 122 11.27 -6.95 -7.15
C LEU A 122 10.44 -8.24 -7.20
N TYR A 123 9.17 -8.16 -7.63
CA TYR A 123 8.33 -9.33 -7.83
C TYR A 123 8.94 -10.32 -8.82
N ARG A 124 9.41 -9.86 -9.98
CA ARG A 124 10.04 -10.72 -11.00
C ARG A 124 11.29 -11.41 -10.48
N LYS A 125 12.13 -10.68 -9.72
CA LYS A 125 13.34 -11.22 -9.08
C LYS A 125 13.00 -12.26 -8.02
N ILE A 126 12.02 -12.00 -7.15
CA ILE A 126 11.57 -12.94 -6.11
C ILE A 126 11.00 -14.22 -6.73
N LYS A 127 10.20 -14.09 -7.79
CA LYS A 127 9.61 -15.24 -8.50
C LYS A 127 10.60 -15.99 -9.39
N GLY A 128 11.82 -15.49 -9.57
CA GLY A 128 12.79 -16.05 -10.50
C GLY A 128 12.35 -15.97 -11.97
N ILE A 129 11.46 -15.03 -12.30
CA ILE A 129 11.10 -14.69 -13.69
C ILE A 129 12.30 -14.00 -14.35
N GLU A 130 13.01 -13.20 -13.56
CA GLU A 130 14.26 -12.58 -13.94
C GLU A 130 15.37 -13.10 -13.01
N ILE A 131 16.28 -13.90 -13.56
CA ILE A 131 17.45 -14.44 -12.84
C ILE A 131 18.71 -14.01 -13.59
N GLY A 132 19.36 -12.96 -13.10
CA GLY A 132 20.71 -12.58 -13.53
C GLY A 132 20.82 -11.28 -14.34
N MET A 133 21.63 -10.36 -13.78
CA MET A 133 22.34 -9.23 -14.39
C MET A 133 21.56 -8.28 -15.32
N THR A 134 21.07 -7.19 -14.74
CA THR A 134 21.45 -5.88 -15.29
C THR A 134 22.71 -5.46 -14.55
N ILE A 135 23.87 -5.51 -15.23
CA ILE A 135 25.07 -4.76 -14.81
C ILE A 135 24.81 -3.29 -15.08
#